data_AF-A0A3M7MWT2-F1
#
_entry.id   AF-A0A3M7MWT2-F1
#
_cell.length_a   1.000
_cell.length_b   1.000
_cell.length_c   1.000
_cell.angle_alpha   90.00
_cell.angle_beta   90.00
_cell.angle_gamma   90.00
#
_symmetry.space_group_name_H-M   'P 1'
#
loop_
_entity.id
_entity.type
_entity.pdbx_description
1 polymer ?
#
loop_
_entity_poly.entity_id
_entity_poly.type
_entity_poly.pdbx_seq_one_letter_code
_entity_poly.pdbx_strand_id
1 'polypeptide(L)'
;MADKDNSTPRVYLFRHGETEWTISGRYTGVSEVPLTANGEQQVLSTGSVVVGPGKLVDPARIARVFSKVQVTADISEWGYGAYEGLLTAQIREQRKAQGLDRERAWDIWRDGCEGEGGESAAQVAERLDRLIGAIREIQGPNMHGEAAADVVLVAHGHILRAFVKRWMGYPMEMPLNLMMSPGAVAVLSYSHHRVDEPALMMGVSLPVQQ
;
A
#
# COMPACT_ATOMS: atom_id res chain seq x y z
N MET A 1 -15.64 -20.32 -6.14
CA MET A 1 -16.11 -18.96 -5.79
C MET A 1 -17.46 -19.04 -5.10
N ALA A 2 -17.41 -19.25 -3.80
CA ALA A 2 -18.35 -18.75 -2.81
C ALA A 2 -17.53 -18.79 -1.52
N ASP A 3 -17.07 -17.64 -1.06
CA ASP A 3 -16.27 -17.46 0.16
C ASP A 3 -17.21 -17.67 1.37
N LYS A 4 -17.81 -18.88 1.46
CA LYS A 4 -18.89 -19.21 2.40
C LYS A 4 -18.47 -19.02 3.85
N ASP A 5 -17.17 -19.19 4.12
CA ASP A 5 -16.63 -19.17 5.47
C ASP A 5 -15.68 -18.00 5.75
N ASN A 6 -15.41 -17.14 4.76
CA ASN A 6 -14.55 -15.96 4.91
C ASN A 6 -13.21 -16.30 5.62
N SER A 7 -12.73 -17.54 5.56
CA SER A 7 -11.68 -18.04 6.46
C SER A 7 -10.27 -17.75 5.93
N THR A 8 -10.14 -17.52 4.62
CA THR A 8 -8.87 -17.15 4.00
C THR A 8 -8.32 -15.85 4.60
N PRO A 9 -7.05 -15.81 5.02
CA PRO A 9 -6.43 -14.60 5.54
C PRO A 9 -6.45 -13.43 4.55
N ARG A 10 -6.51 -12.22 5.09
CA ARG A 10 -6.56 -10.99 4.31
C ARG A 10 -5.44 -10.03 4.70
N VAL A 11 -5.04 -9.18 3.75
CA VAL A 11 -4.15 -8.04 4.00
C VAL A 11 -4.93 -6.77 3.66
N TYR A 12 -5.17 -5.94 4.67
CA TYR A 12 -5.87 -4.67 4.53
C TYR A 12 -4.86 -3.53 4.37
N LEU A 13 -4.96 -2.78 3.29
CA LEU A 13 -4.10 -1.65 3.00
C LEU A 13 -4.83 -0.35 3.35
N PHE A 14 -4.34 0.39 4.33
CA PHE A 14 -4.85 1.69 4.74
C PHE A 14 -3.89 2.78 4.28
N ARG A 15 -4.34 3.64 3.36
CA ARG A 15 -3.60 4.86 3.03
C ARG A 15 -3.90 5.92 4.10
N HIS A 16 -2.87 6.63 4.55
CA HIS A 16 -3.05 7.78 5.45
C HIS A 16 -4.05 8.81 4.87
N GLY A 17 -4.63 9.62 5.76
CA GLY A 17 -5.55 10.69 5.40
C GLY A 17 -4.88 11.83 4.63
N GLU A 18 -5.69 12.74 4.13
CA GLU A 18 -5.23 13.94 3.44
C GLU A 18 -4.23 14.78 4.25
N THR A 19 -3.21 15.28 3.56
CA THR A 19 -2.27 16.32 3.98
C THR A 19 -2.24 17.44 2.94
N GLU A 20 -1.70 18.61 3.29
CA GLU A 20 -1.48 19.73 2.35
C GLU A 20 -0.72 19.31 1.07
N TRP A 21 0.19 18.35 1.19
CA TRP A 21 0.97 17.85 0.06
C TRP A 21 0.20 16.84 -0.79
N THR A 22 -0.67 16.03 -0.19
CA THR A 22 -1.57 15.19 -0.98
C THR A 22 -2.56 16.02 -1.80
N ILE A 23 -3.06 17.14 -1.26
CA ILE A 23 -3.98 18.06 -1.96
C ILE A 23 -3.27 18.68 -3.17
N SER A 24 -2.06 19.19 -2.94
CA SER A 24 -1.28 19.83 -4.01
C SER A 24 -0.62 18.85 -4.98
N GLY A 25 -0.66 17.54 -4.71
CA GLY A 25 -0.06 16.51 -5.56
C GLY A 25 1.47 16.43 -5.46
N ARG A 26 2.04 16.89 -4.34
CA ARG A 26 3.46 16.82 -4.05
C ARG A 26 3.86 15.45 -3.54
N TYR A 27 5.10 15.06 -3.84
CA TYR A 27 5.67 13.80 -3.41
C TYR A 27 6.07 13.91 -1.93
N THR A 28 5.43 13.15 -1.04
CA THR A 28 5.70 13.13 0.41
C THR A 28 6.30 11.80 0.80
N GLY A 29 7.62 11.73 0.95
CA GLY A 29 8.35 10.50 1.25
C GLY A 29 8.77 10.46 2.71
N VAL A 30 9.89 11.10 3.00
CA VAL A 30 10.45 11.18 4.36
C VAL A 30 9.95 12.38 5.15
N SER A 31 9.41 13.40 4.48
CA SER A 31 8.90 14.61 5.13
C SER A 31 7.68 14.28 5.98
N GLU A 32 7.72 14.71 7.24
CA GLU A 32 6.59 14.57 8.16
C GLU A 32 5.62 15.74 7.96
N VAL A 33 4.57 15.52 7.17
CA VAL A 33 3.49 16.49 6.92
C VAL A 33 2.26 16.04 7.70
N PRO A 34 1.71 16.87 8.61
CA PRO A 34 0.56 16.48 9.40
C PRO A 34 -0.69 16.29 8.53
N LEU A 35 -1.64 15.52 9.05
CA LEU A 35 -2.97 15.43 8.46
C LEU A 35 -3.66 16.79 8.51
N THR A 36 -4.47 17.09 7.50
CA THR A 36 -5.45 18.17 7.60
C THR A 36 -6.59 17.74 8.52
N ALA A 37 -7.41 18.69 9.00
CA ALA A 37 -8.62 18.35 9.75
C ALA A 37 -9.55 17.42 8.93
N ASN A 38 -9.62 17.63 7.62
CA ASN A 38 -10.35 16.73 6.71
C ASN A 38 -9.69 15.34 6.61
N GLY A 39 -8.36 15.27 6.55
CA GLY A 39 -7.62 14.01 6.57
C GLY A 39 -7.85 13.18 7.84
N GLU A 40 -7.93 13.82 9.00
CA GLU A 40 -8.32 13.16 10.26
C GLU A 40 -9.75 12.60 10.16
N GLN A 41 -10.71 13.40 9.69
CA GLN A 41 -12.10 12.96 9.52
C GLN A 41 -12.25 11.82 8.50
N GLN A 42 -11.46 11.81 7.41
CA GLN A 42 -11.44 10.70 6.45
C GLN A 42 -11.07 9.38 7.12
N VAL A 43 -10.02 9.37 7.94
CA VAL A 43 -9.53 8.16 8.62
C VAL A 43 -10.52 7.71 9.70
N LEU A 44 -11.06 8.65 10.49
CA LEU A 44 -12.05 8.35 11.52
C LEU A 44 -13.35 7.79 10.93
N SER A 45 -13.86 8.44 9.87
CA SER A 45 -15.10 8.02 9.21
C SER A 45 -14.94 6.63 8.58
N THR A 46 -13.83 6.42 7.84
CA THR A 46 -13.55 5.13 7.22
C THR A 46 -13.41 4.04 8.28
N GLY A 47 -12.62 4.28 9.33
CA GLY A 47 -12.44 3.35 10.44
C GLY A 47 -13.74 2.98 11.13
N SER A 48 -14.62 3.96 11.39
CA SER A 48 -15.91 3.69 12.04
C SER A 48 -16.84 2.79 11.22
N VAL A 49 -16.72 2.81 9.88
CA VAL A 49 -17.51 1.95 8.98
C VAL A 49 -16.89 0.57 8.87
N VAL A 50 -15.57 0.47 8.65
CA VAL A 50 -14.93 -0.78 8.25
C VAL A 50 -14.34 -1.59 9.39
N VAL A 51 -14.05 -0.97 10.54
CA VAL A 51 -13.39 -1.63 11.69
C VAL A 51 -14.38 -1.92 12.81
N GLY A 52 -14.34 -3.16 13.32
CA GLY A 52 -15.09 -3.61 14.49
C GLY A 52 -15.54 -5.07 14.39
N PRO A 53 -16.13 -5.62 15.46
CA PRO A 53 -16.57 -7.01 15.48
C PRO A 53 -17.56 -7.30 14.33
N GLY A 54 -17.28 -8.34 13.53
CA GLY A 54 -18.09 -8.74 12.38
C GLY A 54 -18.06 -7.78 11.18
N LYS A 55 -17.23 -6.72 11.20
CA LYS A 55 -17.07 -5.79 10.07
C LYS A 55 -16.01 -6.29 9.07
N LEU A 56 -15.78 -5.49 8.02
CA LEU A 56 -14.77 -5.80 6.99
C LEU A 56 -13.39 -6.10 7.61
N VAL A 57 -12.98 -5.29 8.57
CA VAL A 57 -11.76 -5.46 9.36
C VAL A 57 -12.17 -5.77 10.80
N ASP A 58 -12.23 -7.05 11.12
CA ASP A 58 -12.52 -7.52 12.48
C ASP A 58 -11.22 -7.60 13.31
N PRO A 59 -11.08 -6.81 14.39
CA PRO A 59 -9.89 -6.87 15.25
C PRO A 59 -9.59 -8.26 15.82
N ALA A 60 -10.60 -9.11 16.01
CA ALA A 60 -10.40 -10.47 16.51
C ALA A 60 -9.65 -11.38 15.53
N ARG A 61 -9.57 -11.00 14.25
CA ARG A 61 -8.87 -11.74 13.20
C ARG A 61 -7.47 -11.22 12.90
N ILE A 62 -7.11 -10.05 13.43
CA ILE A 62 -5.82 -9.41 13.14
C ILE A 62 -4.72 -10.11 13.93
N ALA A 63 -3.74 -10.68 13.21
CA ALA A 63 -2.51 -11.17 13.78
C ALA A 63 -1.47 -10.07 13.98
N ARG A 64 -1.42 -9.12 13.03
CA ARG A 64 -0.37 -8.10 12.99
C ARG A 64 -0.82 -6.82 12.29
N VAL A 65 -0.37 -5.69 12.83
CA VAL A 65 -0.44 -4.38 12.17
C VAL A 65 0.98 -3.95 11.84
N PHE A 66 1.26 -3.55 10.60
CA PHE A 66 2.53 -2.96 10.18
C PHE A 66 2.32 -1.50 9.79
N SER A 67 3.25 -0.67 10.24
CA SER A 67 3.37 0.73 9.84
C SER A 67 4.83 1.16 9.89
N LYS A 68 5.18 2.23 9.14
CA LYS A 68 6.51 2.87 9.19
C LYS A 68 6.89 3.25 10.61
N VAL A 69 5.93 3.75 11.40
CA VAL A 69 6.18 4.33 12.73
C VAL A 69 6.43 3.26 13.80
N GLN A 70 5.77 2.10 13.69
CA GLN A 70 5.71 1.17 14.82
C GLN A 70 6.44 -0.16 14.58
N VAL A 71 6.62 -0.62 13.34
CA VAL A 71 7.03 -2.02 13.11
C VAL A 71 8.16 -2.19 12.10
N THR A 72 8.09 -1.57 10.92
CA THR A 72 9.12 -1.78 9.90
C THR A 72 9.22 -0.61 8.92
N ALA A 73 10.46 -0.27 8.57
CA ALA A 73 10.74 0.68 7.50
C ALA A 73 10.40 0.12 6.10
N ASP A 74 10.20 -1.20 5.97
CA ASP A 74 9.92 -1.85 4.68
C ASP A 74 8.61 -1.39 4.03
N ILE A 75 7.68 -0.79 4.78
CA ILE A 75 6.43 -0.20 4.27
C ILE A 75 6.44 1.34 4.27
N SER A 76 7.59 1.97 4.48
CA SER A 76 7.76 3.42 4.31
C SER A 76 7.42 3.84 2.87
N GLU A 77 7.01 5.09 2.67
CA GLU A 77 6.86 5.60 1.31
C GLU A 77 8.17 5.48 0.53
N TRP A 78 8.07 5.49 -0.79
CA TRP A 78 9.21 5.58 -1.69
C TRP A 78 10.14 6.73 -1.28
N GLY A 79 11.44 6.44 -1.15
CA GLY A 79 12.47 7.45 -0.96
C GLY A 79 12.58 8.32 -2.22
N TYR A 80 11.96 9.49 -2.20
CA TYR A 80 11.92 10.35 -3.38
C TYR A 80 13.23 11.12 -3.62
N GLY A 81 14.14 11.15 -2.64
CA GLY A 81 15.44 11.83 -2.76
C GLY A 81 15.31 13.26 -3.27
N ALA A 82 15.93 13.53 -4.42
CA ALA A 82 15.89 14.84 -5.07
C ALA A 82 14.48 15.30 -5.50
N TYR A 83 13.48 14.44 -5.44
CA TYR A 83 12.10 14.70 -5.85
C TYR A 83 11.14 14.97 -4.70
N GLU A 84 11.61 14.91 -3.46
CA GLU A 84 10.83 15.20 -2.27
C GLU A 84 10.17 16.59 -2.36
N GLY A 85 8.88 16.67 -2.10
CA GLY A 85 8.08 17.90 -2.14
C GLY A 85 7.79 18.45 -3.53
N LEU A 86 8.28 17.82 -4.60
CA LEU A 86 8.03 18.26 -5.97
C LEU A 86 6.73 17.70 -6.54
N LEU A 87 6.19 18.41 -7.53
CA LEU A 87 5.14 17.93 -8.42
C LEU A 87 5.75 17.09 -9.55
N THR A 88 5.00 16.14 -10.10
CA THR A 88 5.43 15.35 -11.27
C THR A 88 5.92 16.22 -12.43
N ALA A 89 5.27 17.37 -12.68
CA ALA A 89 5.69 18.29 -13.74
C ALA A 89 7.07 18.91 -13.47
N GLN A 90 7.33 19.29 -12.22
CA GLN A 90 8.61 19.86 -11.78
C GLN A 90 9.73 18.81 -11.84
N ILE A 91 9.45 17.56 -11.44
CA ILE A 91 10.40 16.46 -11.56
C ILE A 91 10.79 16.25 -13.02
N ARG A 92 9.81 16.18 -13.93
CA ARG A 92 10.06 16.02 -15.37
C ARG A 92 10.85 17.18 -15.95
N GLU A 93 10.58 18.41 -15.54
CA GLU A 93 11.33 19.60 -15.97
C GLU A 93 12.79 19.53 -15.47
N GLN A 94 12.99 19.24 -14.18
CA GLN A 94 14.31 19.10 -13.57
C GLN A 94 15.14 18.02 -14.26
N ARG A 95 14.56 16.82 -14.49
CA ARG A 95 15.23 15.72 -15.18
C ARG A 95 15.61 16.11 -16.62
N LYS A 96 14.72 16.77 -17.36
CA LYS A 96 15.02 17.27 -18.71
C LYS A 96 16.15 18.30 -18.71
N ALA A 97 16.16 19.22 -17.74
CA ALA A 97 17.22 20.23 -17.61
C ALA A 97 18.59 19.59 -17.32
N GLN A 98 18.62 18.43 -16.65
CA GLN A 98 19.82 17.62 -16.44
C GLN A 98 20.18 16.76 -17.66
N GLY A 99 19.43 16.86 -18.76
CA GLY A 99 19.65 16.09 -19.98
C GLY A 99 19.22 14.63 -19.88
N LEU A 100 18.40 14.27 -18.89
CA LEU A 100 17.80 12.94 -18.75
C LEU A 100 16.53 12.81 -19.63
N ASP A 101 15.98 11.60 -19.70
CA ASP A 101 14.69 11.29 -20.34
C ASP A 101 14.59 11.67 -21.83
N ARG A 102 15.73 11.64 -22.55
CA ARG A 102 15.80 12.02 -23.98
C ARG A 102 15.10 11.02 -24.89
N GLU A 103 15.23 9.74 -24.59
CA GLU A 103 14.69 8.65 -25.42
C GLU A 103 13.26 8.27 -25.03
N ARG A 104 12.94 8.36 -23.74
CA ARG A 104 11.62 8.04 -23.18
C ARG A 104 11.36 8.87 -21.93
N ALA A 105 10.07 9.07 -21.63
CA ALA A 105 9.64 9.76 -20.42
C ALA A 105 9.97 8.96 -19.16
N TRP A 106 10.37 9.67 -18.10
CA TRP A 106 10.52 9.11 -16.76
C TRP A 106 9.24 8.43 -16.27
N ASP A 107 9.44 7.26 -15.68
CA ASP A 107 8.42 6.50 -14.97
C ASP A 107 9.02 6.01 -13.64
N ILE A 108 8.47 6.48 -12.51
CA ILE A 108 8.92 6.08 -11.17
C ILE A 108 8.93 4.55 -10.99
N TRP A 109 7.98 3.83 -11.59
CA TRP A 109 7.85 2.39 -11.43
C TRP A 109 8.99 1.59 -12.06
N ARG A 110 9.70 2.21 -13.01
CA ARG A 110 10.81 1.61 -13.74
C ARG A 110 12.14 2.25 -13.35
N ASP A 111 12.18 3.58 -13.38
CA ASP A 111 13.42 4.35 -13.23
C ASP A 111 13.69 4.74 -11.77
N GLY A 112 12.67 4.74 -10.90
CA GLY A 112 12.80 5.15 -9.51
C GLY A 112 13.05 6.64 -9.33
N CYS A 113 13.74 6.98 -8.23
CA CYS A 113 14.03 8.35 -7.80
C CYS A 113 15.54 8.56 -7.64
N GLU A 114 16.00 9.78 -7.93
CA GLU A 114 17.43 10.13 -7.94
C GLU A 114 17.84 10.89 -6.67
N GLY A 115 19.16 11.11 -6.52
CA GLY A 115 19.73 11.91 -5.45
C GLY A 115 19.86 11.16 -4.12
N GLU A 116 20.39 11.86 -3.11
CA GLU A 116 20.54 11.28 -1.77
C GLU A 116 19.17 10.91 -1.18
N GLY A 117 19.03 9.66 -0.72
CA GLY A 117 17.75 9.12 -0.24
C GLY A 117 16.77 8.73 -1.34
N GLY A 118 17.14 8.85 -2.62
CA GLY A 118 16.38 8.34 -3.76
C GLY A 118 16.43 6.82 -3.84
N GLU A 119 15.28 6.16 -3.93
CA GLU A 119 15.17 4.71 -4.13
C GLU A 119 14.94 4.36 -5.62
N SER A 120 15.67 3.37 -6.10
CA SER A 120 15.34 2.66 -7.34
C SER A 120 14.10 1.77 -7.16
N ALA A 121 13.44 1.43 -8.27
CA ALA A 121 12.32 0.49 -8.25
C ALA A 121 12.70 -0.90 -7.69
N ALA A 122 13.95 -1.32 -7.91
CA ALA A 122 14.47 -2.59 -7.40
C ALA A 122 14.60 -2.58 -5.86
N GLN A 123 15.12 -1.49 -5.26
CA GLN A 123 15.23 -1.37 -3.81
C GLN A 123 13.85 -1.40 -3.13
N VAL A 124 12.87 -0.70 -3.71
CA VAL A 124 11.48 -0.74 -3.21
C VAL A 124 10.88 -2.14 -3.36
N ALA A 125 11.08 -2.80 -4.51
CA ALA A 125 10.60 -4.17 -4.70
C ALA A 125 11.20 -5.13 -3.66
N GLU A 126 12.50 -5.05 -3.41
CA GLU A 126 13.19 -5.95 -2.48
C GLU A 126 12.63 -5.84 -1.06
N ARG A 127 12.45 -4.62 -0.54
CA ARG A 127 11.89 -4.44 0.83
C ARG A 127 10.44 -4.87 0.93
N LEU A 128 9.66 -4.63 -0.12
CA LEU A 128 8.28 -5.11 -0.18
C LEU A 128 8.22 -6.63 -0.24
N ASP A 129 9.08 -7.28 -1.02
CA ASP A 129 9.12 -8.73 -1.13
C ASP A 129 9.52 -9.39 0.19
N ARG A 130 10.46 -8.80 0.96
CA ARG A 130 10.76 -9.24 2.34
C ARG A 130 9.54 -9.16 3.24
N LEU A 131 8.82 -8.04 3.23
CA LEU A 131 7.60 -7.87 4.03
C LEU A 131 6.49 -8.84 3.60
N ILE A 132 6.31 -9.06 2.30
CA ILE A 132 5.36 -10.05 1.77
C ILE A 132 5.72 -11.46 2.25
N GLY A 133 7.00 -11.82 2.26
CA GLY A 133 7.50 -13.06 2.84
C GLY A 133 7.08 -13.22 4.30
N ALA A 134 7.35 -12.22 5.13
CA ALA A 134 6.97 -12.23 6.55
C ALA A 134 5.45 -12.33 6.77
N ILE A 135 4.64 -11.67 5.93
CA ILE A 135 3.18 -11.79 5.96
C ILE A 135 2.74 -13.22 5.61
N ARG A 136 3.34 -13.82 4.58
CA ARG A 136 3.03 -15.20 4.16
C ARG A 136 3.42 -16.23 5.21
N GLU A 137 4.47 -15.99 6.00
CA GLU A 137 4.82 -16.85 7.14
C GLU A 137 3.74 -16.84 8.23
N ILE A 138 3.10 -15.69 8.48
CA ILE A 138 1.96 -15.57 9.40
C ILE A 138 0.73 -16.27 8.82
N GLN A 139 0.46 -16.07 7.52
CA GLN A 139 -0.80 -16.47 6.89
C GLN A 139 -0.82 -17.91 6.41
N GLY A 140 0.30 -18.43 5.91
CA GLY A 140 0.42 -19.76 5.29
C GLY A 140 -0.16 -20.91 6.12
N PRO A 141 0.16 -21.01 7.43
CA PRO A 141 -0.39 -22.05 8.31
C PRO A 141 -1.87 -21.89 8.64
N ASN A 142 -2.50 -20.77 8.27
CA ASN A 142 -3.82 -20.34 8.74
C ASN A 142 -4.82 -20.11 7.59
N MET A 143 -4.63 -20.78 6.43
CA MET A 143 -5.43 -20.57 5.22
C MET A 143 -6.91 -20.98 5.36
N HIS A 144 -7.24 -21.78 6.37
CA HIS A 144 -8.59 -22.30 6.61
C HIS A 144 -9.20 -21.80 7.93
N GLY A 145 -8.62 -20.77 8.55
CA GLY A 145 -9.15 -20.14 9.76
C GLY A 145 -8.69 -20.80 11.06
N GLU A 146 -7.53 -21.45 11.05
CA GLU A 146 -6.91 -22.10 12.21
C GLU A 146 -6.62 -21.12 13.35
N ALA A 147 -6.20 -19.90 13.01
CA ALA A 147 -6.00 -18.79 13.94
C ALA A 147 -6.23 -17.44 13.24
N ALA A 148 -6.26 -16.37 14.06
CA ALA A 148 -6.18 -15.01 13.56
C ALA A 148 -4.92 -14.83 12.69
N ALA A 149 -5.12 -14.38 11.46
CA ALA A 149 -4.07 -14.29 10.44
C ALA A 149 -4.23 -13.07 9.52
N ASP A 150 -5.22 -12.21 9.77
CA ASP A 150 -5.35 -10.98 9.00
C ASP A 150 -4.23 -10.00 9.34
N VAL A 151 -3.77 -9.27 8.34
CA VAL A 151 -2.72 -8.26 8.48
C VAL A 151 -3.25 -6.90 8.05
N VAL A 152 -2.89 -5.86 8.80
CA VAL A 152 -3.18 -4.47 8.43
C VAL A 152 -1.88 -3.75 8.10
N LEU A 153 -1.81 -3.08 6.95
CA LEU A 153 -0.71 -2.23 6.52
C LEU A 153 -1.19 -0.77 6.49
N VAL A 154 -0.58 0.11 7.28
CA VAL A 154 -0.87 1.55 7.27
C VAL A 154 0.30 2.30 6.66
N ALA A 155 0.10 2.91 5.48
CA ALA A 155 1.18 3.54 4.72
C ALA A 155 0.67 4.59 3.70
N HIS A 156 1.40 4.73 2.59
CA HIS A 156 1.31 5.85 1.66
C HIS A 156 0.93 5.42 0.24
N GLY A 157 0.76 6.40 -0.65
CA GLY A 157 0.14 6.18 -1.96
C GLY A 157 0.99 5.36 -2.94
N HIS A 158 2.28 5.65 -3.12
CA HIS A 158 3.11 4.89 -4.05
C HIS A 158 3.44 3.52 -3.48
N ILE A 159 3.84 3.44 -2.21
CA ILE A 159 4.25 2.18 -1.60
C ILE A 159 3.13 1.15 -1.51
N LEU A 160 1.88 1.55 -1.23
CA LEU A 160 0.76 0.60 -1.19
C LEU A 160 0.41 0.08 -2.59
N ARG A 161 0.51 0.92 -3.63
CA ARG A 161 0.31 0.48 -5.02
C ARG A 161 1.46 -0.41 -5.50
N ALA A 162 2.69 -0.11 -5.09
CA ALA A 162 3.85 -0.99 -5.27
C ALA A 162 3.60 -2.34 -4.60
N PHE A 163 3.14 -2.33 -3.35
CA PHE A 163 2.82 -3.53 -2.58
C PHE A 163 1.79 -4.39 -3.32
N VAL A 164 0.71 -3.82 -3.88
CA VAL A 164 -0.27 -4.58 -4.68
C VAL A 164 0.38 -5.26 -5.89
N LYS A 165 1.24 -4.56 -6.65
CA LYS A 165 1.93 -5.16 -7.80
C LYS A 165 2.81 -6.35 -7.36
N ARG A 166 3.61 -6.15 -6.31
CA ARG A 166 4.51 -7.18 -5.77
C ARG A 166 3.76 -8.35 -5.14
N TRP A 167 2.67 -8.09 -4.42
CA TRP A 167 1.78 -9.11 -3.86
C TRP A 167 1.29 -10.08 -4.93
N MET A 168 0.85 -9.54 -6.06
CA MET A 168 0.37 -10.29 -7.23
C MET A 168 1.50 -10.95 -8.05
N GLY A 169 2.77 -10.80 -7.64
CA GLY A 169 3.92 -11.34 -8.35
C GLY A 169 4.34 -10.54 -9.59
N TYR A 170 3.77 -9.35 -9.83
CA TYR A 170 4.10 -8.53 -10.99
C TYR A 170 5.35 -7.68 -10.78
N PRO A 171 6.18 -7.49 -11.83
CA PRO A 171 7.28 -6.52 -11.77
C PRO A 171 6.75 -5.11 -11.53
N MET A 172 7.58 -4.24 -10.95
CA MET A 172 7.19 -2.86 -10.63
C MET A 172 6.71 -2.09 -11.86
N GLU A 173 7.36 -2.28 -13.01
CA GLU A 173 7.04 -1.64 -14.30
C GLU A 173 5.79 -2.20 -15.00
N MET A 174 5.12 -3.22 -14.44
CA MET A 174 3.85 -3.72 -14.97
C MET A 174 2.88 -2.55 -15.18
N PRO A 175 2.29 -2.36 -16.39
CA PRO A 175 1.42 -1.24 -16.71
C PRO A 175 0.01 -1.40 -16.13
N LEU A 176 -0.06 -1.72 -14.84
CA LEU A 176 -1.29 -1.83 -14.07
C LEU A 176 -1.56 -0.49 -13.38
N ASN A 177 -2.56 0.23 -13.87
CA ASN A 177 -2.99 1.50 -13.30
C ASN A 177 -3.83 1.25 -12.04
N LEU A 178 -3.27 1.62 -10.89
CA LEU A 178 -3.93 1.53 -9.60
C LEU A 178 -4.15 2.94 -9.03
N MET A 179 -5.35 3.18 -8.52
CA MET A 179 -5.71 4.40 -7.81
C MET A 179 -6.05 4.07 -6.36
N MET A 180 -5.68 4.97 -5.45
CA MET A 180 -6.02 4.85 -4.04
C MET A 180 -6.03 6.26 -3.44
N SER A 181 -7.20 6.76 -3.05
CA SER A 181 -7.35 8.10 -2.46
C SER A 181 -6.85 8.12 -0.99
N PRO A 182 -6.49 9.28 -0.44
CA PRO A 182 -6.22 9.40 1.00
C PRO A 182 -7.38 8.84 1.84
N GLY A 183 -7.06 8.16 2.94
CA GLY A 183 -8.03 7.48 3.81
C GLY A 183 -8.67 6.19 3.24
N ALA A 184 -8.35 5.80 2.00
CA ALA A 184 -8.93 4.60 1.40
C ALA A 184 -8.41 3.29 2.01
N VAL A 185 -9.24 2.25 1.90
CA VAL A 185 -8.90 0.87 2.27
C VAL A 185 -8.97 -0.03 1.04
N ALA A 186 -7.93 -0.84 0.83
CA ALA A 186 -7.93 -1.92 -0.17
C ALA A 186 -7.73 -3.28 0.51
N VAL A 187 -8.20 -4.34 -0.15
CA VAL A 187 -8.15 -5.71 0.39
C VAL A 187 -7.42 -6.63 -0.57
N LEU A 188 -6.42 -7.31 -0.04
CA LEU A 188 -5.71 -8.40 -0.70
C LEU A 188 -6.01 -9.70 0.05
N SER A 189 -5.96 -10.82 -0.65
CA SER A 189 -6.13 -12.15 -0.07
C SER A 189 -5.52 -13.19 -1.01
N TYR A 190 -6.08 -14.39 -1.04
CA TYR A 190 -5.63 -15.53 -1.82
C TYR A 190 -6.80 -16.20 -2.55
N SER A 191 -6.52 -16.82 -3.68
CA SER A 191 -7.46 -17.72 -4.35
C SER A 191 -7.35 -19.12 -3.77
N HIS A 192 -8.47 -19.86 -3.79
CA HIS A 192 -8.52 -21.30 -3.45
C HIS A 192 -7.89 -21.70 -2.09
N HIS A 193 -7.86 -20.80 -1.09
CA HIS A 193 -7.21 -21.03 0.20
C HIS A 193 -5.73 -21.40 0.10
N ARG A 194 -5.01 -20.78 -0.84
CA ARG A 194 -3.62 -21.14 -1.17
C ARG A 194 -2.69 -19.95 -1.08
N VAL A 195 -1.70 -20.03 -0.20
CA VAL A 195 -0.73 -18.93 0.04
C VAL A 195 0.11 -18.60 -1.21
N ASP A 196 0.24 -19.53 -2.15
CA ASP A 196 0.94 -19.36 -3.42
C ASP A 196 0.05 -18.76 -4.54
N GLU A 197 -1.22 -18.51 -4.27
CA GLU A 197 -2.17 -17.91 -5.21
C GLU A 197 -2.68 -16.53 -4.72
N PRO A 198 -1.79 -15.52 -4.56
CA PRO A 198 -2.17 -14.19 -4.08
C PRO A 198 -3.15 -13.50 -5.03
N ALA A 199 -4.11 -12.76 -4.47
CA ALA A 199 -5.16 -12.09 -5.21
C ALA A 199 -5.45 -10.68 -4.67
N LEU A 200 -5.81 -9.78 -5.59
CA LEU A 200 -6.47 -8.52 -5.30
C LEU A 200 -7.98 -8.76 -5.25
N MET A 201 -8.63 -8.40 -4.16
CA MET A 201 -10.07 -8.52 -4.04
C MET A 201 -10.74 -7.34 -4.74
N MET A 202 -11.29 -7.58 -5.94
CA MET A 202 -11.89 -6.51 -6.76
C MET A 202 -13.13 -5.86 -6.13
N GLY A 203 -13.81 -6.58 -5.23
CA GLY A 203 -14.96 -6.07 -4.51
C GLY A 203 -15.18 -6.88 -3.23
N VAL A 204 -15.67 -6.20 -2.20
CA VAL A 204 -16.05 -6.79 -0.92
C VAL A 204 -17.53 -6.50 -0.66
N SER A 205 -18.25 -7.50 -0.19
CA SER A 205 -19.58 -7.28 0.38
C SER A 205 -19.41 -6.73 1.79
N LEU A 206 -20.07 -5.62 2.10
CA LEU A 206 -20.16 -5.15 3.46
C LEU A 206 -21.10 -6.09 4.25
N PRO A 207 -20.76 -6.43 5.50
CA PRO A 207 -21.63 -7.24 6.32
C PRO A 207 -22.99 -6.56 6.49
N VAL A 208 -24.06 -7.36 6.43
CA VAL A 208 -25.42 -6.90 6.66
C VAL A 208 -25.51 -6.45 8.11
N GLN A 209 -25.91 -5.20 8.36
CA GLN A 209 -26.25 -4.76 9.72
C GLN A 209 -27.39 -5.65 10.22
N GLN A 210 -27.11 -6.49 11.21
CA GLN A 210 -28.12 -7.24 11.96
C GLN A 210 -28.59 -6.41 13.14
#